data_AF-A0A9N9SWV2-F1
#
_entry.id   AF-A0A9N9SWV2-F1
#
_cell.length_a   1.000
_cell.length_b   1.000
_cell.length_c   1.000
_cell.angle_alpha   90.00
_cell.angle_beta   90.00
_cell.angle_gamma   90.00
#
_symmetry.space_group_name_H-M   'P 1'
#
loop_
_entity.id
_entity.type
_entity.pdbx_description
1 polymer ?
#
loop_
_entity_poly.entity_id
_entity_poly.type
_entity_poly.pdbx_seq_one_letter_code
_entity_poly.pdbx_strand_id
1 'polypeptide(L)'
;MALNRAIETGVLFHRAILMSGSALSPWALIQEPSRFAAQVAIHANCSPELPHAHLLKCLREKPVELLLSTPILHQPEFAFAFGPSVDGVVIDTGEPPGGDNLHYNEFDSNSNIKPSNPEPQNAITILNNVLLRKSVISKLSRYDLLLGVAKAEAYFAFNGEDVQYGIEADRRSKILRTFVRNTYSYHLSEILATIVNEYTDWERPVQHPINIRDETLEALSDAQYVAPVVHTADLHSAEHRNSYLYVFDYQTKFGDYPQVSNSRCLCLRKAEVAA
;
A
#
# COMPACT_ATOMS: atom_id res chain seq x y z
N MET A 1 12.22 -2.42 35.32
CA MET A 1 13.54 -2.72 34.70
C MET A 1 13.54 -2.56 33.18
N ALA A 2 12.46 -2.87 32.46
CA ALA A 2 12.39 -2.67 31.00
C ALA A 2 12.38 -1.19 30.55
N LEU A 3 11.67 -0.31 31.28
CA LEU A 3 11.58 1.12 30.93
C LEU A 3 12.94 1.84 31.03
N ASN A 4 13.77 1.48 32.01
CA ASN A 4 15.10 2.09 32.20
C ASN A 4 16.08 1.71 31.07
N ARG A 5 15.94 0.54 30.45
CA ARG A 5 16.76 0.14 29.28
C ARG A 5 16.34 0.82 27.98
N ALA A 6 15.05 1.12 27.81
CA ALA A 6 14.56 1.86 26.64
C ALA A 6 15.12 3.29 26.61
N ILE A 7 15.29 3.91 27.78
CA ILE A 7 15.87 5.25 27.94
C ILE A 7 17.38 5.27 27.59
N GLU A 8 18.11 4.19 27.85
CA GLU A 8 19.55 4.09 27.56
C GLU A 8 19.88 3.72 26.10
N THR A 9 18.99 3.02 25.40
CA THR A 9 19.22 2.51 24.03
C THR A 9 18.43 3.25 22.95
N GLY A 10 17.39 4.01 23.31
CA GLY A 10 16.50 4.66 22.34
C GLY A 10 15.64 3.68 21.54
N VAL A 11 15.46 2.45 22.01
CA VAL A 11 14.73 1.37 21.33
C VAL A 11 13.54 0.92 22.18
N LEU A 12 12.34 0.88 21.59
CA LEU A 12 11.09 0.55 22.30
C LEU A 12 10.70 -0.94 22.24
N PHE A 13 11.21 -1.68 21.26
CA PHE A 13 10.94 -3.10 21.05
C PHE A 13 12.16 -3.76 20.39
N HIS A 14 12.25 -5.09 20.38
CA HIS A 14 13.45 -5.79 19.86
C HIS A 14 13.17 -6.59 18.59
N ARG A 15 11.91 -6.98 18.38
CA ARG A 15 11.50 -7.87 17.30
C ARG A 15 10.14 -7.43 16.77
N ALA A 16 9.90 -7.70 15.49
CA ALA A 16 8.60 -7.48 14.88
C ALA A 16 8.16 -8.71 14.07
N ILE A 17 6.86 -8.95 14.03
CA ILE A 17 6.25 -9.96 13.16
C ILE A 17 5.35 -9.20 12.18
N LEU A 18 5.61 -9.35 10.88
CA LEU A 18 4.86 -8.75 9.79
C LEU A 18 4.06 -9.84 9.09
N MET A 19 2.73 -9.82 9.27
CA MET A 19 1.81 -10.80 8.69
C MET A 19 1.03 -10.15 7.56
N SER A 20 1.19 -10.64 6.33
CA SER A 20 0.43 -10.19 5.16
C SER A 20 0.47 -8.68 4.93
N GLY A 21 1.63 -8.05 5.13
CA GLY A 21 1.75 -6.60 5.00
C GLY A 21 3.19 -6.10 5.01
N SER A 22 3.42 -5.06 4.22
CA SER A 22 4.69 -4.36 4.11
C SER A 22 4.46 -2.86 4.02
N ALA A 23 5.37 -2.06 4.56
CA ALA A 23 5.33 -0.61 4.36
C ALA A 23 5.53 -0.23 2.88
N LEU A 24 6.06 -1.14 2.06
CA LEU A 24 6.27 -0.97 0.62
C LEU A 24 5.05 -1.36 -0.22
N SER A 25 3.96 -1.80 0.39
CA SER A 25 2.73 -2.13 -0.33
C SER A 25 2.12 -0.86 -0.94
N PRO A 26 1.54 -0.91 -2.16
CA PRO A 26 0.98 0.27 -2.83
C PRO A 26 -0.10 1.03 -2.03
N TRP A 27 -0.78 0.34 -1.13
CA TRP A 27 -1.84 0.89 -0.28
C TRP A 27 -1.33 1.41 1.08
N ALA A 28 -0.04 1.26 1.40
CA ALA A 28 0.50 1.59 2.73
C ALA A 28 0.62 3.10 3.00
N LEU A 29 0.78 3.93 1.95
CA LEU A 29 0.85 5.39 2.04
C LEU A 29 -0.25 6.05 1.21
N ILE A 30 -0.93 7.04 1.80
CA ILE A 30 -1.95 7.84 1.12
C ILE A 30 -1.33 8.86 0.18
N GLN A 31 -1.89 8.99 -1.02
CA GLN A 31 -1.46 9.95 -2.03
C GLN A 31 -2.02 11.37 -1.81
N GLU A 32 -3.31 11.48 -1.48
CA GLU A 32 -4.00 12.77 -1.38
C GLU A 32 -4.69 12.97 -0.01
N PRO A 33 -3.94 12.97 1.12
CA PRO A 33 -4.54 13.09 2.45
C PRO A 33 -5.33 14.39 2.63
N SER A 34 -4.87 15.50 2.03
CA SER A 34 -5.55 16.80 2.07
C SER A 34 -6.90 16.79 1.37
N ARG A 35 -7.02 16.09 0.23
CA ARG A 35 -8.28 15.96 -0.53
C ARG A 35 -9.35 15.27 0.32
N PHE A 36 -9.00 14.16 0.97
CA PHE A 36 -9.93 13.42 1.81
C PHE A 36 -10.25 14.15 3.12
N ALA A 37 -9.27 14.84 3.72
CA ALA A 37 -9.51 15.70 4.88
C ALA A 37 -10.48 16.85 4.56
N ALA A 38 -10.39 17.44 3.36
CA ALA A 38 -11.32 18.49 2.94
C ALA A 38 -12.76 17.97 2.79
N GLN A 39 -12.96 16.74 2.31
CA GLN A 39 -14.30 16.14 2.24
C GLN A 39 -14.92 15.97 3.63
N VAL A 40 -14.13 15.53 4.62
CA VAL A 40 -14.58 15.44 6.02
C VAL A 40 -14.91 16.81 6.59
N ALA A 41 -14.06 17.82 6.33
CA ALA A 41 -14.31 19.19 6.75
C ALA A 41 -15.65 19.72 6.21
N ILE A 42 -15.86 19.60 4.88
CA ILE A 42 -17.08 20.05 4.22
C ILE A 42 -18.31 19.34 4.80
N HIS A 43 -18.26 18.01 4.97
CA HIS A 43 -19.36 17.23 5.53
C HIS A 43 -19.67 17.61 6.98
N ALA A 44 -18.65 17.88 7.78
CA ALA A 44 -18.79 18.29 9.18
C ALA A 44 -19.18 19.78 9.34
N ASN A 45 -19.42 20.50 8.24
CA ASN A 45 -19.68 21.93 8.21
C ASN A 45 -18.53 22.75 8.83
N CYS A 46 -17.29 22.39 8.49
CA CYS A 46 -16.06 23.14 8.75
C CYS A 46 -15.46 23.59 7.40
N SER A 47 -15.17 24.88 7.24
CA SER A 47 -14.59 25.35 5.97
C SER A 47 -13.13 24.88 5.83
N PRO A 48 -12.77 24.18 4.73
CA PRO A 48 -11.39 23.74 4.49
C PRO A 48 -10.43 24.89 4.17
N GLU A 49 -10.96 26.09 3.88
CA GLU A 49 -10.17 27.30 3.63
C GLU A 49 -9.71 27.98 4.92
N LEU A 50 -10.20 27.53 6.08
CA LEU A 50 -9.75 28.06 7.37
C LEU A 50 -8.25 27.79 7.58
N PRO A 51 -7.54 28.68 8.29
CA PRO A 51 -6.21 28.39 8.78
C PRO A 51 -6.20 27.07 9.56
N HIS A 52 -5.14 26.27 9.39
CA HIS A 52 -5.09 24.89 9.88
C HIS A 52 -5.46 24.75 11.37
N ALA A 53 -5.00 25.67 12.22
CA ALA A 53 -5.35 25.67 13.65
C ALA A 53 -6.86 25.82 13.89
N HIS A 54 -7.55 26.68 13.13
CA HIS A 54 -8.99 26.89 13.23
C HIS A 54 -9.80 25.73 12.64
N LEU A 55 -9.35 25.17 11.51
CA LEU A 55 -9.96 23.99 10.92
C LEU A 55 -9.91 22.81 11.92
N LEU A 56 -8.75 22.54 12.50
CA LEU A 56 -8.59 21.47 13.49
C LEU A 56 -9.42 21.72 14.74
N LYS A 57 -9.54 22.97 15.20
CA LYS A 57 -10.42 23.31 16.32
C LYS A 57 -11.87 22.98 15.99
N CYS A 58 -12.35 23.40 14.82
CA CYS A 58 -13.71 23.11 14.35
C CYS A 58 -13.97 21.61 14.30
N LEU A 59 -13.07 20.83 13.69
CA LEU A 59 -13.21 19.37 13.57
C LEU A 59 -13.24 18.67 14.94
N ARG A 60 -12.42 19.11 15.90
CA ARG A 60 -12.40 18.53 17.27
C ARG A 60 -13.67 18.79 18.06
N GLU A 61 -14.43 19.82 17.72
CA GLU A 61 -15.71 20.15 18.37
C GLU A 61 -16.90 19.35 17.79
N LYS A 62 -16.70 18.59 16.70
CA LYS A 62 -17.75 17.78 16.06
C LYS A 62 -17.85 16.39 16.69
N PRO A 63 -19.06 15.80 16.76
CA PRO A 63 -19.22 14.42 17.20
C PRO A 63 -18.50 13.47 16.25
N VAL A 64 -17.86 12.45 16.80
CA VAL A 64 -17.05 11.50 16.02
C VAL A 64 -17.90 10.73 15.00
N GLU A 65 -19.16 10.45 15.34
CA GLU A 65 -20.11 9.76 14.47
C GLU A 65 -20.36 10.55 13.18
N LEU A 66 -20.40 11.89 13.25
CA LEU A 66 -20.55 12.76 12.09
C LEU A 66 -19.32 12.73 11.19
N LEU A 67 -18.12 12.64 11.78
CA LEU A 67 -16.87 12.56 11.03
C LEU A 67 -16.77 11.21 10.31
N LEU A 68 -17.12 10.12 10.99
CA LEU A 68 -17.11 8.76 10.46
C LEU A 68 -18.19 8.52 9.40
N SER A 69 -19.32 9.25 9.46
CA SER A 69 -20.39 9.12 8.47
C SER A 69 -20.15 9.93 7.18
N THR A 70 -18.97 10.53 7.01
CA THR A 70 -18.64 11.31 5.81
C THR A 70 -18.68 10.43 4.56
N PRO A 71 -19.44 10.81 3.51
CA PRO A 71 -19.42 10.11 2.24
C PRO A 71 -18.13 10.44 1.48
N ILE A 72 -17.18 9.52 1.47
CA ILE A 72 -15.90 9.70 0.77
C ILE A 72 -16.09 9.46 -0.73
N LEU A 73 -15.94 10.54 -1.50
CA LEU A 73 -16.11 10.52 -2.95
C LEU A 73 -14.80 10.17 -3.65
N HIS A 74 -14.90 9.27 -4.62
CA HIS A 74 -13.78 8.81 -5.46
C HIS A 74 -12.64 8.22 -4.63
N GLN A 75 -12.95 7.27 -3.74
CA GLN A 75 -11.90 6.44 -3.13
C GLN A 75 -11.28 5.55 -4.22
N PRO A 76 -9.95 5.56 -4.40
CA PRO A 76 -9.28 4.69 -5.35
C PRO A 76 -9.45 3.22 -4.94
N GLU A 77 -9.88 2.37 -5.88
CA GLU A 77 -9.79 0.92 -5.71
C GLU A 77 -8.32 0.53 -5.46
N PHE A 78 -8.09 -0.44 -4.57
CA PHE A 78 -6.76 -0.93 -4.15
C PHE A 78 -5.92 0.07 -3.34
N ALA A 79 -6.53 1.15 -2.81
CA ALA A 79 -5.89 2.08 -1.89
C ALA A 79 -6.88 2.60 -0.84
N PHE A 80 -6.35 3.27 0.18
CA PHE A 80 -7.13 3.82 1.30
C PHE A 80 -7.21 5.34 1.24
N ALA A 81 -8.34 5.89 1.70
CA ALA A 81 -8.55 7.33 1.83
C ALA A 81 -7.89 7.91 3.09
N PHE A 82 -7.86 7.14 4.18
CA PHE A 82 -7.28 7.50 5.48
C PHE A 82 -6.29 6.43 5.93
N GLY A 83 -5.16 6.84 6.51
CA GLY A 83 -4.00 5.97 6.76
C GLY A 83 -2.71 6.77 7.01
N PRO A 84 -1.55 6.13 6.90
CA PRO A 84 -0.26 6.82 7.02
C PRO A 84 -0.01 7.77 5.82
N SER A 85 0.52 8.96 6.11
CA SER A 85 0.98 9.93 5.10
C SER A 85 2.36 10.47 5.48
N VAL A 86 3.10 10.96 4.49
CA VAL A 86 4.37 11.65 4.72
C VAL A 86 4.07 12.99 5.43
N ASP A 87 4.54 13.14 6.66
CA ASP A 87 4.26 14.29 7.53
C ASP A 87 5.51 15.12 7.87
N GLY A 88 6.71 14.64 7.52
CA GLY A 88 7.98 15.29 7.84
C GLY A 88 8.42 15.15 9.30
N VAL A 89 7.68 14.42 10.13
CA VAL A 89 7.97 14.24 11.56
C VAL A 89 8.13 12.76 11.90
N VAL A 90 7.10 11.96 11.63
CA VAL A 90 7.11 10.51 11.86
C VAL A 90 7.61 9.78 10.61
N ILE A 91 7.12 10.20 9.44
CA ILE A 91 7.52 9.69 8.13
C ILE A 91 8.13 10.86 7.37
N ASP A 92 9.46 10.92 7.40
CA ASP A 92 10.24 12.01 6.86
C ASP A 92 10.87 11.65 5.49
N THR A 93 10.74 12.55 4.53
CA THR A 93 11.42 12.53 3.23
C THR A 93 12.87 12.98 3.36
N GLY A 94 13.46 13.07 4.55
CA GLY A 94 14.89 13.33 4.82
C GLY A 94 15.47 14.54 4.08
N GLU A 95 14.60 15.40 3.54
CA GLU A 95 14.95 16.72 3.06
C GLU A 95 15.08 17.58 4.31
N PRO A 96 16.13 18.42 4.40
CA PRO A 96 16.18 19.38 5.49
C PRO A 96 14.88 20.20 5.46
N PRO A 97 14.32 20.60 6.62
CA PRO A 97 13.08 21.39 6.71
C PRO A 97 13.16 22.82 6.10
N GLY A 98 13.95 23.02 5.04
CA GLY A 98 14.10 24.25 4.28
C GLY A 98 14.48 24.01 2.80
N GLY A 99 14.16 22.84 2.24
CA GLY A 99 14.43 22.45 0.86
C GLY A 99 13.23 22.53 -0.09
N ASP A 100 12.07 22.95 0.39
CA ASP A 100 11.01 23.57 -0.39
C ASP A 100 10.14 24.30 0.64
N ASN A 101 9.64 25.48 0.31
CA ASN A 101 8.90 26.31 1.24
C ASN A 101 7.76 25.54 1.91
N LEU A 102 7.92 25.17 3.19
CA LEU A 102 6.83 24.95 4.14
C LEU A 102 6.18 26.30 4.45
N HIS A 103 5.72 26.96 3.39
CA HIS A 103 4.78 28.04 3.49
C HIS A 103 3.42 27.41 3.77
N TYR A 104 3.04 27.40 5.05
CA TYR A 104 1.73 27.95 5.36
C TYR A 104 1.78 29.40 4.84
N ASN A 105 1.45 29.60 3.55
CA ASN A 105 1.42 30.92 2.93
C ASN A 105 0.35 31.75 3.65
N GLU A 106 0.81 32.54 4.60
CA GLU A 106 0.39 33.94 4.70
C GLU A 106 0.50 34.53 3.29
N PHE A 107 -0.66 34.96 2.76
CA PHE A 107 -0.80 35.50 1.42
C PHE A 107 -0.05 36.83 1.35
N ASP A 108 1.23 36.79 0.97
CA ASP A 108 1.94 38.00 0.56
C ASP A 108 2.15 38.01 -0.96
N SER A 109 1.66 39.09 -1.56
CA SER A 109 1.55 39.29 -3.00
C SER A 109 2.86 39.84 -3.53
N ASN A 110 3.79 38.97 -3.96
CA ASN A 110 4.71 39.18 -5.09
C ASN A 110 5.88 38.20 -5.07
N SER A 111 5.84 37.17 -5.92
CA SER A 111 7.05 36.73 -6.62
C SER A 111 6.70 35.91 -7.86
N ASN A 112 7.28 36.30 -9.00
CA ASN A 112 7.21 35.59 -10.28
C ASN A 112 8.06 34.31 -10.21
N ILE A 113 7.53 33.25 -9.62
CA ILE A 113 8.09 31.89 -9.72
C ILE A 113 7.15 31.09 -10.60
N LYS A 114 7.64 30.68 -11.79
CA LYS A 114 6.90 29.78 -12.67
C LYS A 114 6.66 28.46 -11.93
N PRO A 115 5.42 27.96 -11.84
CA PRO A 115 5.16 26.66 -11.25
C PRO A 115 5.75 25.59 -12.19
N SER A 116 6.72 24.83 -11.70
CA SER A 116 7.01 23.51 -12.26
C SER A 116 5.75 22.67 -12.09
N ASN A 117 5.23 22.11 -13.20
CA ASN A 117 4.08 21.22 -13.17
C ASN A 117 4.29 20.15 -12.09
N PRO A 118 3.41 20.03 -11.07
CA PRO A 118 3.51 18.92 -10.14
C PRO A 118 3.24 17.64 -10.94
N GLU A 119 4.29 16.84 -11.15
CA GLU A 119 4.11 15.49 -11.67
C GLU A 119 3.16 14.72 -10.74
N PRO A 120 2.27 13.89 -11.28
CA PRO A 120 1.37 13.07 -10.47
C PRO A 120 2.20 12.10 -9.62
N GLN A 121 2.42 12.47 -8.36
CA GLN A 121 3.08 11.63 -7.38
C GLN A 121 2.18 10.42 -7.14
N ASN A 122 2.69 9.22 -7.47
CA ASN A 122 2.01 7.96 -7.22
C ASN A 122 2.62 7.26 -6.01
N ALA A 123 1.88 6.29 -5.47
CA ALA A 123 2.25 5.61 -4.24
C ALA A 123 3.63 4.99 -4.33
N ILE A 124 3.93 4.33 -5.45
CA ILE A 124 5.23 3.68 -5.64
C ILE A 124 6.38 4.69 -5.67
N THR A 125 6.22 5.85 -6.30
CA THR A 125 7.28 6.87 -6.34
C THR A 125 7.53 7.45 -4.95
N ILE A 126 6.47 7.74 -4.19
CA ILE A 126 6.59 8.21 -2.81
C ILE A 126 7.26 7.13 -1.95
N LEU A 127 6.82 5.88 -2.06
CA LEU A 127 7.39 4.75 -1.32
C LEU A 127 8.87 4.56 -1.61
N ASN A 128 9.26 4.55 -2.88
CA ASN A 128 10.65 4.42 -3.30
C ASN A 128 11.49 5.59 -2.79
N ASN A 129 10.98 6.81 -2.91
CA ASN A 129 11.71 8.00 -2.49
C ASN A 129 11.80 8.17 -0.99
N VAL A 130 10.94 7.54 -0.18
CA VAL A 130 10.90 7.71 1.29
C VAL A 130 11.46 6.49 2.00
N LEU A 131 10.95 5.30 1.69
CA LEU A 131 11.17 4.08 2.47
C LEU A 131 12.38 3.26 2.00
N LEU A 132 12.82 3.40 0.74
CA LEU A 132 14.02 2.69 0.22
C LEU A 132 15.33 3.42 0.53
N ARG A 133 15.31 4.41 1.41
CA ARG A 133 16.51 5.13 1.81
C ARG A 133 17.36 4.29 2.74
N LYS A 134 18.68 4.39 2.58
CA LYS A 134 19.66 3.75 3.47
C LYS A 134 19.42 4.05 4.96
N SER A 135 19.03 5.28 5.30
CA SER A 135 18.73 5.66 6.68
C SER A 135 17.53 4.92 7.27
N VAL A 136 16.48 4.68 6.47
CA VAL A 136 15.27 3.96 6.89
C VAL A 136 15.57 2.47 6.97
N ILE A 137 16.25 1.91 5.96
CA ILE A 137 16.68 0.51 5.94
C ILE A 137 17.60 0.21 7.14
N SER A 138 18.53 1.11 7.46
CA SER A 138 19.39 0.99 8.64
C SER A 138 18.62 1.07 9.96
N LYS A 139 17.50 1.80 10.01
CA LYS A 139 16.63 1.79 11.19
C LYS A 139 15.87 0.46 11.31
N LEU A 140 15.43 -0.10 10.19
CA LEU A 140 14.73 -1.39 10.10
C LEU A 140 15.64 -2.54 10.51
N SER A 141 16.92 -2.52 10.10
CA SER A 141 17.92 -3.54 10.39
C SER A 141 18.33 -3.64 11.87
N ARG A 142 17.76 -2.82 12.75
CA ARG A 142 18.00 -2.89 14.21
C ARG A 142 17.15 -3.94 14.93
N TYR A 143 16.19 -4.55 14.24
CA TYR A 143 15.19 -5.45 14.83
C TYR A 143 15.25 -6.84 14.20
N ASP A 144 14.99 -7.91 14.96
CA ASP A 144 14.76 -9.22 14.33
C ASP A 144 13.37 -9.24 13.68
N LEU A 145 13.26 -9.71 12.44
CA LEU A 145 11.98 -9.75 11.71
C LEU A 145 11.56 -11.18 11.35
N LEU A 146 10.30 -11.49 11.62
CA LEU A 146 9.56 -12.59 11.02
C LEU A 146 8.52 -12.00 10.07
N LEU A 147 8.61 -12.29 8.79
CA LEU A 147 7.69 -11.84 7.77
C LEU A 147 6.95 -13.04 7.19
N GLY A 148 5.74 -12.84 6.68
CA GLY A 148 5.11 -13.87 5.89
C GLY A 148 3.84 -13.43 5.21
N VAL A 149 3.40 -14.29 4.31
CA VAL A 149 2.24 -14.09 3.44
C VAL A 149 1.38 -15.34 3.42
N ALA A 150 0.10 -15.15 3.17
CA ALA A 150 -0.81 -16.22 2.79
C ALA A 150 -0.71 -16.48 1.29
N LYS A 151 -1.10 -17.69 0.87
CA LYS A 151 -1.11 -18.07 -0.55
C LYS A 151 -2.12 -17.27 -1.40
N ALA A 152 -3.23 -16.85 -0.79
CA ALA A 152 -4.32 -16.14 -1.44
C ALA A 152 -4.65 -14.85 -0.66
N GLU A 153 -3.89 -13.78 -0.92
CA GLU A 153 -3.97 -12.52 -0.17
C GLU A 153 -5.07 -11.59 -0.70
N ALA A 154 -5.16 -11.46 -2.03
CA ALA A 154 -6.05 -10.50 -2.67
C ALA A 154 -7.48 -11.02 -2.86
N TYR A 155 -7.94 -11.93 -1.99
CA TYR A 155 -9.25 -12.57 -2.11
C TYR A 155 -10.41 -11.56 -2.03
N PHE A 156 -10.24 -10.51 -1.23
CA PHE A 156 -11.23 -9.44 -1.07
C PHE A 156 -11.40 -8.53 -2.30
N ALA A 157 -10.63 -8.75 -3.37
CA ALA A 157 -10.83 -8.06 -4.66
C ALA A 157 -12.07 -8.59 -5.43
N PHE A 158 -12.63 -9.72 -5.01
CA PHE A 158 -13.73 -10.42 -5.68
C PHE A 158 -15.02 -10.34 -4.86
N ASN A 159 -16.16 -10.24 -5.54
CA ASN A 159 -17.47 -10.34 -4.88
C ASN A 159 -17.90 -11.81 -4.71
N GLY A 160 -19.04 -12.05 -4.06
CA GLY A 160 -19.53 -13.41 -3.81
C GLY A 160 -19.81 -14.24 -5.08
N GLU A 161 -20.29 -13.60 -6.15
CA GLU A 161 -20.56 -14.27 -7.42
C GLU A 161 -19.26 -14.65 -8.14
N ASP A 162 -18.30 -13.72 -8.18
CA ASP A 162 -16.95 -13.95 -8.75
C ASP A 162 -16.26 -15.12 -8.04
N VAL A 163 -16.41 -15.17 -6.72
CA VAL A 163 -15.90 -16.25 -5.88
C VAL A 163 -16.56 -17.58 -6.22
N GLN A 164 -17.88 -17.61 -6.39
CA GLN A 164 -18.60 -18.86 -6.57
C GLN A 164 -18.46 -19.42 -8.00
N TYR A 165 -18.58 -18.57 -9.01
CA TYR A 165 -18.67 -18.99 -10.41
C TYR A 165 -17.41 -18.70 -11.23
N GLY A 166 -16.47 -17.93 -10.69
CA GLY A 166 -15.31 -17.45 -11.43
C GLY A 166 -15.59 -16.12 -12.12
N ILE A 167 -14.65 -15.67 -12.95
CA ILE A 167 -14.76 -14.40 -13.68
C ILE A 167 -14.47 -14.57 -15.17
N GLU A 168 -15.10 -13.73 -15.97
CA GLU A 168 -14.83 -13.63 -17.41
C GLU A 168 -13.60 -12.76 -17.71
N ALA A 169 -13.05 -12.91 -18.92
CA ALA A 169 -11.86 -12.17 -19.37
C ALA A 169 -12.05 -10.63 -19.32
N ASP A 170 -13.27 -10.15 -19.59
CA ASP A 170 -13.60 -8.73 -19.51
C ASP A 170 -13.53 -8.21 -18.07
N ARG A 171 -14.02 -9.01 -17.11
CA ARG A 171 -13.96 -8.68 -15.69
C ARG A 171 -12.51 -8.66 -15.20
N ARG A 172 -11.69 -9.66 -15.58
CA ARG A 172 -10.23 -9.66 -15.33
C ARG A 172 -9.57 -8.41 -15.88
N SER A 173 -9.83 -8.07 -17.14
CA SER A 173 -9.23 -6.90 -17.80
C SER A 173 -9.60 -5.60 -17.08
N LYS A 174 -10.84 -5.46 -16.62
CA LYS A 174 -11.28 -4.31 -15.84
C LYS A 174 -10.55 -4.20 -14.50
N ILE A 175 -10.50 -5.29 -13.74
CA ILE A 175 -9.83 -5.35 -12.43
C ILE A 175 -8.35 -4.97 -12.56
N LEU A 176 -7.62 -5.63 -13.47
CA LEU A 176 -6.20 -5.38 -13.66
C LEU A 176 -5.92 -3.96 -14.19
N ARG A 177 -6.75 -3.45 -15.11
CA ARG A 177 -6.63 -2.08 -15.60
C ARG A 177 -6.84 -1.06 -14.49
N THR A 178 -7.84 -1.26 -13.63
CA THR A 178 -8.06 -0.34 -12.50
C THR A 178 -6.89 -0.39 -11.52
N PHE A 179 -6.41 -1.59 -11.18
CA PHE A 179 -5.23 -1.74 -10.32
C PHE A 179 -4.01 -1.01 -10.88
N VAL A 180 -3.67 -1.22 -12.16
CA VAL A 180 -2.51 -0.59 -12.81
C VAL A 180 -2.67 0.93 -12.84
N ARG A 181 -3.86 1.44 -13.21
CA ARG A 181 -4.11 2.88 -13.29
C ARG A 181 -4.03 3.58 -11.93
N ASN A 182 -4.46 2.92 -10.87
CA ASN A 182 -4.45 3.52 -9.53
C ASN A 182 -3.09 3.39 -8.84
N THR A 183 -2.24 2.48 -9.30
CA THR A 183 -0.93 2.19 -8.70
C THR A 183 0.25 2.87 -9.41
N TYR A 184 0.20 2.95 -10.75
CA TYR A 184 1.28 3.44 -11.60
C TYR A 184 0.87 4.70 -12.37
N SER A 185 1.85 5.53 -12.75
CA SER A 185 1.62 6.76 -13.55
C SER A 185 2.06 6.62 -15.01
N TYR A 186 3.05 5.76 -15.29
CA TYR A 186 3.70 5.66 -16.59
C TYR A 186 3.60 4.23 -17.14
N HIS A 187 3.65 4.10 -18.47
CA HIS A 187 3.67 2.81 -19.18
C HIS A 187 2.53 1.85 -18.82
N LEU A 188 1.34 2.38 -18.57
CA LEU A 188 0.19 1.59 -18.08
C LEU A 188 -0.18 0.45 -19.02
N SER A 189 -0.07 0.68 -20.34
CA SER A 189 -0.40 -0.31 -21.37
C SER A 189 0.59 -1.48 -21.38
N GLU A 190 1.88 -1.17 -21.29
CA GLU A 190 2.97 -2.14 -21.29
C GLU A 190 3.00 -2.95 -20.00
N ILE A 191 2.79 -2.29 -18.85
CA ILE A 191 2.67 -2.95 -17.55
C ILE A 191 1.49 -3.92 -17.57
N LEU A 192 0.31 -3.47 -18.02
CA LEU A 192 -0.87 -4.32 -18.10
C LEU A 192 -0.65 -5.53 -19.02
N ALA A 193 -0.03 -5.32 -20.19
CA ALA A 193 0.28 -6.40 -21.11
C ALA A 193 1.25 -7.44 -20.49
N THR A 194 2.24 -6.96 -19.74
CA THR A 194 3.21 -7.83 -19.05
C THR A 194 2.53 -8.67 -17.96
N ILE A 195 1.63 -8.05 -17.17
CA ILE A 195 0.86 -8.76 -16.12
C ILE A 195 -0.02 -9.83 -16.76
N VAL A 196 -0.76 -9.49 -17.82
CA VAL A 196 -1.61 -10.47 -18.52
C VAL A 196 -0.76 -11.61 -19.09
N ASN A 197 0.39 -11.31 -19.66
CA ASN A 197 1.28 -12.34 -20.21
C ASN A 197 1.83 -13.29 -19.14
N GLU A 198 2.29 -12.76 -18.01
CA GLU A 198 2.91 -13.54 -16.93
C GLU A 198 1.91 -14.43 -16.20
N TYR A 199 0.70 -13.92 -15.94
CA TYR A 199 -0.33 -14.63 -15.16
C TYR A 199 -1.38 -15.30 -16.05
N THR A 200 -1.06 -15.65 -17.28
CA THR A 200 -1.94 -16.48 -18.11
C THR A 200 -1.27 -17.83 -18.32
N ASP A 201 -1.95 -18.92 -17.96
CA ASP A 201 -1.48 -20.26 -18.29
C ASP A 201 -1.71 -20.56 -19.78
N TRP A 202 -0.70 -20.26 -20.59
CA TRP A 202 -0.71 -20.48 -22.04
C TRP A 202 -0.72 -21.95 -22.44
N GLU A 203 -0.45 -22.89 -21.53
CA GLU A 203 -0.54 -24.33 -21.81
C GLU A 203 -2.01 -24.78 -21.94
N ARG A 204 -2.96 -24.00 -21.44
CA ARG A 204 -4.40 -24.29 -21.48
C ARG A 204 -5.08 -23.57 -22.65
N PRO A 205 -5.60 -24.28 -23.65
CA PRO A 205 -6.25 -23.66 -24.81
C PRO A 205 -7.64 -23.08 -24.48
N VAL A 206 -8.29 -23.57 -23.43
CA VAL A 206 -9.62 -23.10 -22.98
C VAL A 206 -9.50 -22.52 -21.59
N GLN A 207 -9.81 -21.23 -21.48
CA GLN A 207 -9.78 -20.50 -20.21
C GLN A 207 -11.14 -20.64 -19.50
N HIS A 208 -11.17 -21.41 -18.42
CA HIS A 208 -12.35 -21.56 -17.57
C HIS A 208 -12.47 -20.37 -16.61
N PRO A 209 -13.67 -19.84 -16.32
CA PRO A 209 -13.84 -18.66 -15.45
C PRO A 209 -13.17 -18.77 -14.07
N ILE A 210 -13.15 -19.97 -13.50
CA ILE A 210 -12.43 -20.27 -12.24
C ILE A 210 -10.91 -20.08 -12.39
N ASN A 211 -10.32 -20.53 -13.50
CA ASN A 211 -8.89 -20.36 -13.73
C ASN A 211 -8.55 -18.88 -13.91
N ILE A 212 -9.37 -18.14 -14.68
CA ILE A 212 -9.19 -16.70 -14.88
C ILE A 212 -9.27 -15.96 -13.53
N ARG A 213 -10.18 -16.36 -12.65
CA ARG A 213 -10.29 -15.83 -11.28
C ARG A 213 -9.01 -16.12 -10.48
N ASP A 214 -8.56 -17.36 -10.46
CA ASP A 214 -7.39 -17.79 -9.68
C ASP A 214 -6.09 -17.13 -10.18
N GLU A 215 -5.91 -17.01 -11.49
CA GLU A 215 -4.82 -16.27 -12.13
C GLU A 215 -4.85 -14.77 -11.76
N THR A 216 -6.04 -14.17 -11.76
CA THR A 216 -6.21 -12.76 -11.39
C THR A 216 -5.94 -12.56 -9.89
N LEU A 217 -6.39 -13.50 -9.06
CA LEU A 217 -6.12 -13.52 -7.62
C LEU A 217 -4.62 -13.61 -7.34
N GLU A 218 -3.90 -14.48 -8.06
CA GLU A 218 -2.45 -14.62 -7.94
C GLU A 218 -1.75 -13.31 -8.33
N ALA A 219 -2.10 -12.71 -9.47
CA ALA A 219 -1.53 -11.44 -9.93
C ALA A 219 -1.70 -10.30 -8.91
N LEU A 220 -2.89 -10.18 -8.33
CA LEU A 220 -3.18 -9.15 -7.34
C LEU A 220 -2.52 -9.43 -5.98
N SER A 221 -2.44 -10.71 -5.58
CA SER A 221 -1.79 -11.12 -4.33
C SER A 221 -0.29 -10.83 -4.39
N ASP A 222 0.34 -11.18 -5.51
CA ASP A 222 1.75 -10.94 -5.73
C ASP A 222 2.06 -9.44 -5.74
N ALA A 223 1.27 -8.64 -6.45
CA ALA A 223 1.54 -7.20 -6.58
C ALA A 223 1.27 -6.40 -5.29
N GLN A 224 0.26 -6.76 -4.49
CA GLN A 224 -0.13 -5.98 -3.31
C GLN A 224 0.54 -6.43 -2.01
N TYR A 225 0.91 -7.71 -1.92
CA TYR A 225 1.35 -8.33 -0.67
C TYR A 225 2.68 -9.06 -0.83
N VAL A 226 2.77 -10.05 -1.72
CA VAL A 226 3.96 -10.93 -1.78
C VAL A 226 5.20 -10.17 -2.21
N ALA A 227 5.18 -9.48 -3.34
CA ALA A 227 6.36 -8.75 -3.82
C ALA A 227 6.82 -7.67 -2.83
N PRO A 228 5.94 -6.82 -2.23
CA PRO A 228 6.36 -5.87 -1.20
C PRO A 228 6.92 -6.51 0.08
N VAL A 229 6.40 -7.66 0.52
CA VAL A 229 6.89 -8.37 1.71
C VAL A 229 8.25 -9.01 1.45
N VAL A 230 8.39 -9.70 0.31
CA VAL A 230 9.67 -10.28 -0.12
C VAL A 230 10.71 -9.18 -0.29
N HIS A 231 10.35 -8.06 -0.92
CA HIS A 231 11.28 -6.93 -1.08
C HIS A 231 11.74 -6.37 0.27
N THR A 232 10.84 -6.24 1.25
CA THR A 232 11.22 -5.85 2.62
C THR A 232 12.13 -6.89 3.28
N ALA A 233 11.89 -8.19 3.07
CA ALA A 233 12.74 -9.26 3.58
C ALA A 233 14.15 -9.22 2.96
N ASP A 234 14.26 -8.96 1.66
CA ASP A 234 15.53 -8.80 0.94
C ASP A 234 16.32 -7.61 1.47
N LEU A 235 15.67 -6.44 1.60
CA LEU A 235 16.31 -5.23 2.15
C LEU A 235 16.78 -5.43 3.59
N HIS A 236 15.97 -6.11 4.41
CA HIS A 236 16.31 -6.38 5.80
C HIS A 236 17.43 -7.40 5.94
N SER A 237 17.39 -8.50 5.17
CA SER A 237 18.39 -9.57 5.22
C SER A 237 19.75 -9.17 4.67
N ALA A 238 19.79 -8.18 3.76
CA ALA A 238 21.04 -7.62 3.26
C ALA A 238 21.87 -6.91 4.35
N GLU A 239 21.21 -6.29 5.34
CA GLU A 239 21.86 -5.55 6.43
C GLU A 239 21.88 -6.32 7.77
N HIS A 240 20.89 -7.19 8.04
CA HIS A 240 20.73 -7.91 9.30
C HIS A 240 20.59 -9.42 9.12
N ARG A 241 21.15 -10.20 10.06
CA ARG A 241 21.26 -11.67 9.91
C ARG A 241 20.01 -12.46 10.33
N ASN A 242 19.12 -11.89 11.15
CA ASN A 242 17.93 -12.59 11.64
C ASN A 242 16.66 -12.12 10.91
N SER A 243 16.43 -12.73 9.74
CA SER A 243 15.21 -12.56 8.95
C SER A 243 14.59 -13.93 8.72
N TYR A 244 13.31 -14.08 9.04
CA TYR A 244 12.57 -15.32 8.83
C TYR A 244 11.39 -15.02 7.92
N LEU A 245 11.16 -15.87 6.90
CA LEU A 245 10.02 -15.75 6.00
C LEU A 245 9.14 -17.00 6.13
N TYR A 246 7.82 -16.83 6.19
CA TYR A 246 6.87 -17.93 6.14
C TYR A 246 5.82 -17.75 5.03
N VAL A 247 5.29 -18.88 4.56
CA VAL A 247 4.15 -18.94 3.63
C VAL A 247 3.05 -19.75 4.30
N PHE A 248 1.89 -19.14 4.48
CA PHE A 248 0.74 -19.77 5.11
C PHE A 248 -0.19 -20.36 4.04
N ASP A 249 -0.20 -21.69 3.93
CA ASP A 249 -1.00 -22.46 2.96
C ASP A 249 -2.11 -23.30 3.62
N TYR A 250 -2.45 -23.02 4.89
CA TYR A 250 -3.52 -23.75 5.56
C TYR A 250 -4.85 -23.01 5.41
N GLN A 251 -5.85 -23.67 4.81
CA GLN A 251 -7.22 -23.17 4.74
C GLN A 251 -8.14 -24.03 5.61
N THR A 252 -8.94 -23.39 6.45
CA THR A 252 -9.86 -24.09 7.35
C THR A 252 -10.98 -24.82 6.58
N LYS A 253 -11.31 -26.05 7.00
CA LYS A 253 -12.32 -26.90 6.36
C LYS A 253 -13.71 -26.27 6.33
N PHE A 254 -14.03 -25.47 7.34
CA PHE A 254 -15.32 -24.79 7.50
C PHE A 254 -15.17 -23.28 7.23
N GLY A 255 -14.31 -22.92 6.27
CA GLY A 255 -14.12 -21.52 5.90
C GLY A 255 -15.23 -21.04 4.98
N ASP A 256 -15.46 -19.73 4.99
CA ASP A 256 -16.45 -19.07 4.12
C ASP A 256 -16.05 -19.07 2.63
N TYR A 257 -14.89 -19.63 2.29
CA TYR A 257 -14.26 -19.56 0.98
C TYR A 257 -13.98 -20.94 0.40
N PRO A 258 -14.21 -21.16 -0.91
CA PRO A 258 -13.85 -22.41 -1.58
C PRO A 258 -12.37 -22.71 -1.43
N GLN A 259 -12.05 -24.00 -1.32
CA GLN A 259 -10.66 -24.46 -1.26
C GLN A 259 -10.01 -24.27 -2.63
N VAL A 260 -8.97 -23.45 -2.72
CA VAL A 260 -8.28 -23.21 -3.98
C VAL A 260 -7.27 -24.34 -4.20
N SER A 261 -7.53 -25.19 -5.19
CA SER A 261 -6.80 -26.47 -5.34
C SER A 261 -5.44 -26.34 -6.04
N ASN A 262 -5.03 -25.15 -6.53
CA ASN A 262 -3.79 -25.05 -7.30
C ASN A 262 -3.21 -23.63 -7.49
N SER A 263 -3.36 -22.70 -6.54
CA SER A 263 -2.67 -21.40 -6.64
C SER A 263 -1.16 -21.57 -6.48
N ARG A 264 -0.36 -20.93 -7.33
CA ARG A 264 1.08 -20.82 -7.10
C ARG A 264 1.31 -19.46 -6.42
N CYS A 265 2.45 -19.27 -5.77
CA CYS A 265 2.95 -17.93 -5.44
C CYS A 265 4.14 -17.69 -6.36
N LEU A 266 3.90 -17.13 -7.54
CA LEU A 266 4.89 -16.94 -8.60
C LEU A 266 6.10 -16.10 -8.15
N CYS A 267 5.89 -15.07 -7.33
CA CYS A 267 6.98 -14.27 -6.74
C CYS A 267 7.97 -15.10 -5.89
N LEU A 268 7.49 -16.09 -5.13
CA LEU A 268 8.34 -16.90 -4.25
C LEU A 268 9.15 -17.94 -5.04
N ARG A 269 8.63 -18.46 -6.16
CA ARG A 269 9.42 -19.33 -7.04
C ARG A 269 10.62 -18.62 -7.65
N LYS A 270 10.49 -17.34 -8.01
CA LYS A 270 11.64 -16.56 -8.53
C LYS A 270 12.68 -16.29 -7.47
N ALA A 271 12.27 -16.15 -6.20
CA ALA A 271 13.20 -16.06 -5.06
C ALA A 271 13.93 -17.39 -4.80
N GLU A 272 13.23 -18.54 -4.89
CA GLU A 272 13.84 -19.87 -4.75
C GLU A 272 14.85 -20.21 -5.88
N VAL A 273 14.69 -19.65 -7.08
CA VAL A 273 15.65 -19.83 -8.19
C VAL A 273 16.86 -18.90 -8.09
N ALA A 274 16.83 -17.91 -7.17
CA ALA A 274 17.90 -16.93 -6.95
C ALA A 274 18.77 -17.18 -5.71
N ALA A 275 18.54 -18.28 -4.98
CA ALA A 275 19.35 -18.76 -3.85
C ALA A 275 20.23 -19.95 -4.26
#